data_AF-A0A349IKF7-F1
#
_entry.id   AF-A0A349IKF7-F1
#
_cell.length_a   1.000
_cell.length_b   1.000
_cell.length_c   1.000
_cell.angle_alpha   90.00
_cell.angle_beta   90.00
_cell.angle_gamma   90.00
#
_symmetry.space_group_name_H-M   'P 1'
#
loop_
_entity.id
_entity.type
_entity.pdbx_description
1 polymer ?
#
loop_
_entity_poly.entity_id
_entity_poly.type
_entity_poly.pdbx_seq_one_letter_code
_entity_poly.pdbx_strand_id
1 'polypeptide(L)'
;DIDIIHLNGSIEIAPILKLSDVIVDIVETGNTLRENNLDVLETVVPISARLISNKISFQFRHEEILRIRDGLAKLVGSDEDLKVIKLEH
;
A
#
# COMPACT_ATOMS: atom_id res chain seq x y z
N ASP A 1 7.20 -16.03 22.21
CA ASP A 1 5.91 -16.05 21.53
C ASP A 1 5.59 -14.64 21.06
N ILE A 2 4.84 -14.52 19.96
CA ILE A 2 4.41 -13.22 19.42
C ILE A 2 2.89 -13.15 19.59
N ASP A 3 2.41 -12.08 20.22
CA ASP A 3 0.98 -11.76 20.28
C ASP A 3 0.67 -10.64 19.30
N ILE A 4 -0.39 -10.81 18.50
CA ILE A 4 -0.76 -9.87 17.44
C ILE A 4 -2.07 -9.20 17.82
N ILE A 5 -1.98 -7.90 18.11
CA ILE A 5 -3.12 -7.05 18.42
C ILE A 5 -3.48 -6.25 17.17
N HIS A 6 -4.74 -6.38 16.72
CA HIS A 6 -5.25 -5.61 15.60
C HIS A 6 -5.82 -4.28 16.08
N LEU A 7 -5.37 -3.18 15.46
CA LEU A 7 -5.86 -1.84 15.73
C LEU A 7 -6.37 -1.22 14.42
N ASN A 8 -7.47 -0.47 14.50
CA ASN A 8 -8.15 0.09 13.33
C ASN A 8 -7.72 1.53 13.01
N GLY A 9 -6.70 2.06 13.70
CA GLY A 9 -6.19 3.41 13.56
C GLY A 9 -5.41 3.86 14.79
N SER A 10 -4.72 5.00 14.67
CA SER A 10 -3.84 5.55 15.71
C SER A 10 -2.85 4.50 16.23
N ILE A 11 -2.20 3.80 15.29
CA ILE A 11 -1.32 2.66 15.59
C ILE A 11 -0.16 3.10 16.48
N GLU A 12 0.30 4.34 16.31
CA GLU A 12 1.39 4.97 17.06
C GLU A 12 1.11 5.08 18.57
N ILE A 13 -0.16 4.99 18.98
CA ILE A 13 -0.58 5.04 20.39
C ILE A 13 -0.23 3.74 21.14
N ALA A 14 -0.13 2.61 20.44
CA ALA A 14 0.08 1.31 21.09
C ALA A 14 1.42 1.23 21.86
N PRO A 15 2.57 1.66 21.30
CA PRO A 15 3.82 1.77 22.07
C PRO A 15 3.75 2.79 23.20
N ILE A 16 3.10 3.95 22.98
CA ILE A 16 3.01 5.03 23.96
C ILE A 16 2.26 4.57 25.22
N LEU A 17 1.16 3.83 25.04
CA LEU A 17 0.38 3.25 26.14
C LEU A 17 0.93 1.92 26.65
N LYS A 18 2.10 1.48 26.14
CA LYS A 18 2.75 0.20 26.49
C LYS A 18 1.87 -1.02 26.21
N LEU A 19 1.06 -0.96 25.17
CA LEU A 19 0.24 -2.07 24.68
C LEU A 19 1.03 -2.99 23.73
N SER A 20 2.12 -2.50 23.14
CA SER A 20 2.98 -3.23 22.22
C SER A 20 4.43 -2.75 22.30
N ASP A 21 5.38 -3.65 22.06
CA ASP A 21 6.81 -3.28 21.95
C ASP A 21 7.14 -2.64 20.60
N VAL A 22 6.45 -3.07 19.53
CA VAL A 22 6.64 -2.60 18.14
C VAL A 22 5.31 -2.54 17.42
N ILE A 23 5.26 -1.76 16.33
CA ILE A 23 4.12 -1.68 15.42
C ILE A 23 4.54 -2.02 14.00
N VAL A 24 3.60 -2.52 13.20
CA VAL A 24 3.74 -2.69 11.76
C VAL A 24 2.68 -1.83 11.11
N ASP A 25 3.10 -0.80 10.38
CA ASP A 25 2.21 0.17 9.75
C ASP A 25 2.74 0.62 8.39
N ILE A 26 1.85 1.18 7.56
CA ILE A 26 2.20 1.80 6.29
C ILE A 26 2.60 3.25 6.56
N VAL A 27 3.85 3.58 6.21
CA VAL A 27 4.39 4.92 6.43
C VAL A 27 4.99 5.51 5.15
N GLU A 28 4.90 6.83 4.99
CA GLU A 28 5.45 7.55 3.84
C GLU A 28 6.79 8.22 4.20
N THR A 29 6.77 9.46 4.71
CA THR A 29 7.98 10.23 5.09
C THR A 29 8.49 9.89 6.50
N GLY A 30 7.69 9.18 7.29
CA GLY A 30 7.94 8.88 8.69
C GLY A 30 7.72 10.06 9.64
N ASN A 31 7.14 11.18 9.20
CA ASN A 31 6.91 12.35 10.05
C ASN A 31 6.00 12.03 11.25
N THR A 32 4.90 11.32 11.02
CA THR A 32 3.97 10.91 12.09
C THR A 32 4.66 10.06 13.16
N LEU A 33 5.57 9.17 12.75
CA LEU A 33 6.36 8.37 13.69
C LEU A 33 7.26 9.26 14.55
N ARG A 34 8.00 10.18 13.93
CA ARG A 34 8.91 11.10 14.65
C ARG A 34 8.18 11.98 15.64
N GLU A 35 7.01 12.50 15.29
CA GLU A 35 6.16 13.29 16.19
C GLU A 35 5.73 12.51 17.44
N ASN A 36 5.68 11.18 17.32
CA ASN A 36 5.34 10.24 18.41
C ASN A 36 6.58 9.59 19.05
N ASN A 37 7.79 10.09 18.77
CA ASN A 37 9.07 9.52 19.22
C ASN A 37 9.28 8.06 18.80
N LEU A 38 8.81 7.72 17.60
CA LEU A 38 9.00 6.42 16.97
C LEU A 38 9.96 6.55 15.79
N ASP A 39 10.79 5.53 15.61
CA ASP A 39 11.73 5.42 14.50
C ASP A 39 11.44 4.17 13.67
N VAL A 40 11.72 4.24 12.37
CA VAL A 40 11.60 3.09 11.46
C VAL A 40 12.73 2.12 11.74
N LEU A 41 12.39 0.90 12.16
CA LEU A 41 13.36 -0.18 12.39
C LEU A 41 13.79 -0.85 11.08
N GLU A 42 12.80 -1.27 10.29
CA GLU A 42 13.01 -2.00 9.04
C GLU A 42 11.81 -1.76 8.10
N THR A 43 12.07 -1.72 6.79
CA THR A 43 11.00 -1.78 5.79
C THR A 43 10.69 -3.24 5.47
N VAL A 44 9.49 -3.69 5.84
CA VAL A 44 9.05 -5.07 5.59
C VAL A 44 8.84 -5.33 4.09
N VAL A 45 8.13 -4.43 3.41
CA VAL A 45 7.82 -4.56 1.97
C VAL A 45 7.61 -3.19 1.33
N PRO A 46 8.17 -2.93 0.12
CA PRO A 46 7.82 -1.75 -0.64
C PRO A 46 6.40 -1.89 -1.20
N ILE A 47 5.61 -0.82 -1.10
CA ILE A 47 4.24 -0.79 -1.65
C ILE A 47 4.14 0.20 -2.80
N SER A 48 3.19 -0.05 -3.69
CA SER A 48 2.85 0.87 -4.76
C SER A 48 1.34 0.85 -5.00
N ALA A 49 0.78 1.97 -5.45
CA ALA A 49 -0.57 1.97 -5.99
C ALA A 49 -0.63 1.09 -7.26
N ARG A 50 -1.77 0.44 -7.50
CA ARG A 50 -2.01 -0.42 -8.67
C ARG A 50 -3.39 -0.12 -9.25
N LEU A 51 -3.49 -0.03 -10.59
CA LEU A 51 -4.77 -0.04 -11.28
C LEU A 51 -5.26 -1.49 -11.38
N ILE A 52 -6.39 -1.80 -10.74
CA ILE A 52 -6.95 -3.15 -10.70
C ILE A 52 -8.32 -3.14 -11.38
N SER A 53 -8.55 -4.11 -12.27
CA SER A 53 -9.86 -4.39 -12.85
C SER A 53 -10.19 -5.86 -12.67
N ASN A 54 -11.46 -6.18 -12.46
CA ASN A 54 -11.87 -7.58 -12.39
C ASN A 54 -11.85 -8.23 -13.78
N LYS A 55 -11.74 -9.57 -13.81
CA LYS A 55 -11.57 -10.37 -15.04
C LYS A 55 -12.72 -10.12 -16.04
N ILE A 56 -13.96 -10.11 -15.55
CA ILE A 56 -15.18 -9.93 -16.38
C ILE A 56 -15.18 -8.54 -17.03
N SER A 57 -14.96 -7.48 -16.26
CA SER A 57 -14.95 -6.11 -16.79
C SER A 57 -13.79 -5.92 -17.76
N PHE A 58 -12.63 -6.52 -17.50
CA PHE A 58 -11.50 -6.48 -18.43
C PHE A 58 -11.82 -7.13 -19.77
N GLN A 59 -12.61 -8.21 -19.79
CA GLN A 59 -13.05 -8.87 -21.01
C GLN A 59 -14.11 -8.05 -21.77
N PHE A 60 -15.13 -7.54 -21.08
CA PHE A 60 -16.27 -6.86 -21.73
C PHE A 60 -16.08 -5.36 -21.96
N ARG A 61 -15.17 -4.72 -21.21
CA ARG A 61 -14.87 -3.27 -21.28
C ARG A 61 -13.39 -3.02 -21.51
N HIS A 62 -12.76 -3.87 -22.32
CA HIS A 62 -11.32 -3.86 -22.57
C HIS A 62 -10.80 -2.49 -22.99
N GLU A 63 -11.39 -1.90 -24.04
CA GLU A 63 -10.98 -0.61 -24.60
C GLU A 63 -11.05 0.54 -23.59
N GLU A 64 -12.11 0.59 -22.79
CA GLU A 64 -12.28 1.63 -21.76
C GLU A 64 -11.22 1.51 -20.67
N ILE A 65 -10.94 0.28 -20.23
CA ILE A 65 -9.93 0.01 -19.19
C ILE A 65 -8.53 0.32 -19.72
N LEU A 66 -8.22 -0.06 -20.97
CA LEU A 66 -6.95 0.29 -21.60
C LEU A 66 -6.78 1.80 -21.75
N ARG A 67 -7.85 2.52 -22.09
CA ARG A 67 -7.82 3.99 -22.17
C ARG A 67 -7.49 4.62 -20.81
N ILE A 68 -8.10 4.15 -19.73
CA ILE A 68 -7.79 4.62 -18.36
C ILE A 68 -6.33 4.29 -18.01
N ARG A 69 -5.91 3.05 -18.27
CA ARG A 69 -4.52 2.61 -18.06
C ARG A 69 -3.54 3.54 -18.77
N ASP A 70 -3.76 3.83 -20.05
CA ASP A 70 -2.85 4.64 -20.88
C ASP A 70 -2.84 6.10 -20.46
N GLY A 71 -4.01 6.62 -20.05
CA GLY A 71 -4.11 7.96 -19.45
C GLY A 71 -3.27 8.06 -18.17
N LEU A 72 -3.37 7.07 -17.28
CA LEU A 72 -2.58 7.02 -16.05
C LEU A 72 -1.09 6.83 -16.33
N ALA A 73 -0.72 5.95 -17.26
CA ALA A 73 0.68 5.71 -17.65
C ALA A 73 1.40 7.00 -18.04
N LYS A 74 0.73 7.83 -18.86
CA LYS A 74 1.26 9.13 -19.31
C LYS A 74 1.46 10.12 -18.17
N LEU A 75 0.57 10.11 -17.17
CA LEU A 75 0.62 11.05 -16.04
C LEU A 75 1.65 10.66 -14.98
N VAL A 76 1.86 9.35 -14.77
CA VAL A 76 2.81 8.84 -13.78
C VAL A 76 4.26 8.90 -14.29
N GLY A 77 4.47 9.22 -15.57
CA GLY A 77 5.80 9.48 -16.13
C GLY A 77 6.68 8.22 -16.24
N SER A 78 6.05 7.05 -16.22
CA SER A 78 6.74 5.76 -16.28
C SER A 78 6.80 5.27 -17.72
N ASP A 79 8.00 5.20 -18.30
CA ASP A 79 8.33 4.43 -19.52
C ASP A 79 8.37 2.91 -19.25
N GLU A 80 8.13 2.49 -18.01
CA GLU A 80 8.10 1.09 -17.64
C GLU A 80 6.88 0.37 -18.23
N ASP A 81 7.12 -0.82 -18.78
CA ASP A 81 6.08 -1.78 -19.13
C ASP A 81 5.15 -2.00 -17.93
N LEU A 82 3.92 -1.49 -18.04
CA LEU A 82 2.87 -1.74 -17.08
C LEU A 82 2.65 -3.25 -16.94
N LYS A 83 3.17 -3.81 -15.85
CA LYS A 83 3.02 -5.23 -15.54
C LYS A 83 1.56 -5.50 -15.22
N VAL A 84 0.87 -6.16 -16.16
CA VAL A 84 -0.45 -6.74 -15.91
C VAL A 84 -0.26 -7.96 -15.02
N ILE A 85 -0.60 -7.81 -13.74
CA ILE A 85 -0.60 -8.91 -12.79
C ILE A 85 -1.99 -9.52 -12.81
N LYS A 86 -2.08 -10.76 -13.28
CA LYS A 86 -3.30 -11.56 -13.14
C LYS A 86 -3.41 -11.97 -11.68
N LEU A 87 -4.39 -11.39 -10.96
CA LEU A 87 -4.73 -11.83 -9.61
C LEU A 87 -5.39 -13.21 -9.73
N GLU A 88 -4.64 -14.26 -9.35
CA GLU A 88 -5.16 -15.62 -9.25
C GLU A 88 -5.82 -15.80 -7.88
N HIS A 89 -7.12 -15.53 -7.85
CA HIS A 89 -8.09 -16.20 -7.00
C HIS A 89 -9.14 -16.83 -7.92
#